data_AF-A0A3D1CXS1-F1
#
_entry.id   AF-A0A3D1CXS1-F1
#
_cell.length_a   1.000
_cell.length_b   1.000
_cell.length_c   1.000
_cell.angle_alpha   90.00
_cell.angle_beta   90.00
_cell.angle_gamma   90.00
#
_symmetry.space_group_name_H-M   'P 1'
#
loop_
_entity.id
_entity.type
_entity.pdbx_description
1 polymer ?
#
loop_
_entity_poly.entity_id
_entity_poly.type
_entity_poly.pdbx_seq_one_letter_code
_entity_poly.pdbx_strand_id
1 'polypeptide(L)'
;MKRNITKIFFASALFVSILVGSYSCTTDDTLSEFEVRRMIEEALRENNQNLEFTQWEIVNIQAKQSDWQWNDQERRYEAIYSLPELTEFIYENGAVLGYLFLGQQGVDEVQKILPYVYTHYATDTEGNITEIFTETISYDVMYQSGGNSDVAFFIQASDVYEDPTAPQTYNFRIVLIW
;
A
#
# COMPACT_ATOMS: atom_id res chain seq x y z
N MET A 1 18.00 -90.74 -47.38
CA MET A 1 18.59 -89.41 -47.11
C MET A 1 17.45 -88.40 -46.98
N LYS A 2 16.97 -88.08 -45.76
CA LYS A 2 15.83 -87.17 -45.52
C LYS A 2 16.37 -85.81 -45.07
N ARG A 3 16.09 -84.73 -45.83
CA ARG A 3 16.57 -83.37 -45.56
C ARG A 3 15.42 -82.52 -44.99
N ASN A 4 15.68 -81.88 -43.86
CA ASN A 4 14.74 -81.17 -42.99
C ASN A 4 14.20 -79.88 -43.61
N ILE A 5 12.88 -79.78 -43.79
CA ILE A 5 12.14 -78.60 -44.29
C ILE A 5 11.72 -77.65 -43.14
N THR A 6 12.01 -77.99 -41.89
CA THR A 6 11.58 -77.23 -40.69
C THR A 6 12.42 -76.00 -40.34
N LYS A 7 13.47 -75.66 -41.10
CA LYS A 7 14.36 -74.52 -40.79
C LYS A 7 14.04 -73.21 -41.51
N ILE A 8 13.11 -73.20 -42.47
CA ILE A 8 12.83 -71.99 -43.28
C ILE A 8 11.76 -71.10 -42.63
N PHE A 9 10.86 -71.65 -41.81
CA PHE A 9 9.80 -70.85 -41.17
C PHE A 9 10.26 -70.03 -39.95
N PHE A 10 11.39 -70.35 -39.33
CA PHE A 10 11.90 -69.60 -38.17
C PHE A 10 12.72 -68.35 -38.54
N ALA A 11 13.24 -68.27 -39.77
CA ALA A 11 14.03 -67.10 -40.20
C ALA A 11 13.16 -65.90 -40.61
N SER A 12 11.89 -66.11 -40.95
CA SER A 12 10.95 -65.04 -41.35
C SER A 12 10.33 -64.30 -40.16
N ALA A 13 10.30 -64.90 -38.96
CA ALA A 13 9.75 -64.27 -37.77
C ALA A 13 10.75 -63.34 -37.06
N LEU A 14 12.05 -63.47 -37.36
CA LEU A 14 13.12 -62.69 -36.71
C LEU A 14 13.39 -61.33 -37.39
N PHE A 15 12.94 -61.14 -38.64
CA PHE A 15 13.10 -59.86 -39.37
C PHE A 15 11.95 -58.88 -39.13
N VAL A 16 10.77 -59.36 -38.73
CA VAL A 16 9.63 -58.50 -38.39
C VAL A 16 9.78 -57.88 -36.99
N SER A 17 10.46 -58.57 -36.07
CA SER A 17 10.73 -58.05 -34.72
C SER A 17 11.82 -56.98 -34.66
N ILE A 18 12.68 -56.87 -35.69
CA ILE A 18 13.71 -55.82 -35.76
C ILE A 18 13.15 -54.49 -36.32
N LEU A 19 12.06 -54.52 -37.09
CA LEU A 19 11.42 -53.32 -37.64
C LEU A 19 10.37 -52.69 -36.72
N VAL A 20 10.01 -53.34 -35.61
CA VAL A 20 9.08 -52.79 -34.60
C VAL A 20 9.83 -52.25 -33.37
N GLY A 21 11.14 -52.55 -33.24
CA GLY A 21 11.96 -52.13 -32.09
C GLY A 21 12.68 -50.79 -32.24
N SER A 22 12.60 -50.12 -33.40
CA SER A 22 13.36 -48.88 -33.66
C SER A 22 12.59 -47.57 -33.43
N TYR A 23 11.40 -47.61 -32.82
CA TYR A 23 10.69 -46.42 -32.37
C TYR A 23 10.61 -46.37 -30.84
N SER A 24 11.76 -46.35 -30.18
CA SER A 24 11.81 -45.98 -28.76
C SER A 24 13.14 -45.30 -28.42
N CYS A 25 13.51 -44.32 -29.23
CA CYS A 25 14.38 -43.22 -28.82
C CYS A 25 13.81 -41.95 -29.44
N THR A 26 12.66 -41.51 -28.93
CA THR A 26 12.39 -40.08 -28.87
C THR A 26 12.37 -39.77 -27.38
N THR A 27 13.51 -39.32 -26.86
CA THR A 27 13.46 -38.35 -25.77
C THR A 27 12.77 -37.14 -26.37
N ASP A 28 11.45 -37.19 -26.33
CA ASP A 28 10.61 -36.08 -26.70
C ASP A 28 10.86 -35.04 -25.62
N ASP A 29 11.79 -34.13 -25.89
CA ASP A 29 12.09 -32.95 -25.07
C ASP A 29 10.89 -31.96 -25.04
N THR A 30 9.70 -32.40 -25.49
CA THR A 30 8.49 -31.61 -25.45
C THR A 30 7.70 -31.94 -24.18
N LEU A 31 7.59 -30.94 -23.33
CA LEU A 31 6.73 -30.98 -22.16
C LEU A 31 5.27 -31.05 -22.63
N SER A 32 4.48 -31.94 -22.04
CA SER A 32 3.05 -31.94 -22.29
C SER A 32 2.43 -30.63 -21.79
N GLU A 33 1.37 -30.14 -22.44
CA GLU A 33 0.67 -28.92 -22.02
C GLU A 33 0.25 -28.99 -20.53
N PHE A 34 -0.11 -30.18 -20.05
CA PHE A 34 -0.45 -30.42 -18.65
C PHE A 34 0.74 -30.17 -17.71
N GLU A 35 1.93 -30.65 -18.06
CA GLU A 35 3.14 -30.41 -17.28
C GLU A 35 3.55 -28.94 -17.30
N VAL A 36 3.43 -28.27 -18.45
CA VAL A 36 3.67 -26.83 -18.56
C VAL A 36 2.70 -26.06 -17.65
N ARG A 37 1.40 -26.39 -17.67
CA ARG A 37 0.41 -25.77 -16.78
C ARG A 37 0.71 -26.03 -15.31
N ARG A 38 1.04 -27.26 -14.94
CA ARG A 38 1.40 -27.62 -13.57
C ARG A 38 2.63 -26.86 -13.10
N MET A 39 3.66 -26.75 -13.93
CA MET A 39 4.86 -25.97 -13.60
C MET A 39 4.58 -24.47 -13.48
N ILE A 40 3.70 -23.91 -14.31
CA ILE A 40 3.26 -22.51 -14.18
C ILE A 40 2.50 -22.33 -12.87
N GLU A 41 1.57 -23.22 -12.53
CA GLU A 41 0.79 -23.15 -11.28
C GLU A 41 1.69 -23.33 -10.05
N GLU A 42 2.65 -24.24 -10.09
CA GLU A 42 3.63 -24.45 -9.01
C GLU A 42 4.55 -23.23 -8.86
N ALA A 43 5.09 -22.69 -9.95
CA ALA A 43 5.93 -21.50 -9.92
C ALA A 43 5.16 -20.25 -9.47
N LEU A 44 3.88 -20.10 -9.85
CA LEU A 44 3.02 -19.03 -9.35
C LEU A 44 2.69 -19.21 -7.86
N ARG A 45 2.43 -20.45 -7.43
CA ARG A 45 2.18 -20.77 -6.01
C ARG A 45 3.41 -20.51 -5.16
N GLU A 46 4.59 -20.95 -5.60
CA GLU A 46 5.86 -20.73 -4.90
C GLU A 46 6.25 -19.25 -4.86
N ASN A 47 6.07 -18.52 -5.96
CA ASN A 47 6.25 -17.07 -5.94
C ASN A 47 5.26 -16.42 -4.96
N ASN A 48 3.97 -16.72 -5.04
CA ASN A 48 2.95 -16.13 -4.18
C ASN A 48 3.10 -16.50 -2.69
N GLN A 49 3.72 -17.63 -2.36
CA GLN A 49 4.02 -18.02 -0.97
C GLN A 49 5.16 -17.21 -0.34
N ASN A 50 6.03 -16.62 -1.16
CA ASN A 50 7.20 -15.85 -0.73
C ASN A 50 7.07 -14.34 -0.97
N LEU A 51 5.87 -13.85 -1.33
CA LEU A 51 5.62 -12.41 -1.44
C LEU A 51 5.27 -11.86 -0.05
N GLU A 52 6.22 -11.14 0.56
CA GLU A 52 5.90 -10.19 1.61
C GLU A 52 5.09 -9.06 0.97
N PHE A 53 3.76 -9.17 1.04
CA PHE A 53 2.90 -8.09 0.58
C PHE A 53 3.01 -6.93 1.55
N THR A 54 3.23 -5.74 0.99
CA THR A 54 3.05 -4.48 1.72
C THR A 54 1.68 -4.48 2.40
N GLN A 55 1.71 -4.41 3.72
CA GLN A 55 0.57 -4.26 4.58
C GLN A 55 0.22 -2.78 4.71
N TRP A 56 -1.04 -2.48 4.96
CA TRP A 56 -1.45 -1.14 5.30
C TRP A 56 -2.59 -1.14 6.31
N GLU A 57 -2.63 -0.09 7.11
CA GLU A 57 -3.70 0.17 8.06
C GLU A 57 -4.17 1.61 7.94
N ILE A 58 -5.47 1.81 8.04
CA ILE A 58 -6.13 3.10 7.86
C ILE A 58 -6.78 3.48 9.19
N VAL A 59 -6.29 4.56 9.78
CA VAL A 59 -6.82 5.14 11.02
C VAL A 59 -7.51 6.45 10.67
N ASN A 60 -8.82 6.53 10.92
CA ASN A 60 -9.59 7.76 10.72
C ASN A 60 -9.74 8.47 12.06
N ILE A 61 -9.38 9.75 12.12
CA ILE A 61 -9.38 10.55 13.34
C ILE A 61 -10.22 11.80 13.08
N GLN A 62 -11.19 12.05 13.94
CA GLN A 62 -11.96 13.28 13.92
C GLN A 62 -11.46 14.19 15.05
N ALA A 63 -10.79 15.27 14.69
CA ALA A 63 -10.40 16.30 15.64
C ALA A 63 -11.53 17.29 15.81
N LYS A 64 -12.21 17.29 16.96
CA LYS A 64 -13.31 18.23 17.20
C LYS A 64 -12.72 19.60 17.50
N GLN A 65 -13.52 20.64 17.25
CA GLN A 65 -13.16 22.01 17.59
C GLN A 65 -12.68 22.17 19.05
N SER A 66 -13.29 21.44 20.00
CA SER A 66 -12.95 21.47 21.43
C SER A 66 -11.60 20.83 21.78
N ASP A 67 -11.05 20.01 20.90
CA ASP A 67 -9.88 19.20 21.19
C ASP A 67 -8.58 19.95 20.87
N TRP A 68 -8.68 21.05 20.13
CA TRP A 68 -7.57 21.94 19.80
C TRP A 68 -7.20 22.81 20.99
N GLN A 69 -5.92 22.84 21.31
CA GLN A 69 -5.35 23.67 22.36
C GLN A 69 -4.32 24.62 21.79
N TRP A 70 -4.41 25.89 22.16
CA TRP A 70 -3.43 26.88 21.76
C TRP A 70 -2.12 26.66 22.53
N ASN A 71 -1.01 26.55 21.81
CA ASN A 71 0.33 26.49 22.37
C ASN A 71 0.99 27.88 22.24
N ASP A 72 1.09 28.61 23.35
CA ASP A 72 1.67 29.96 23.39
C ASP A 72 3.15 30.02 23.02
N GLN A 73 3.90 28.93 23.23
CA GLN A 73 5.33 28.88 22.95
C GLN A 73 5.60 28.68 21.46
N GLU A 74 4.89 27.73 20.85
CA GLU A 74 5.03 27.39 19.43
C GLU A 74 4.12 28.23 18.51
N ARG A 75 3.23 29.03 19.11
CA ARG A 75 2.25 29.91 18.44
C ARG A 75 1.41 29.17 17.39
N ARG A 76 0.82 28.05 17.79
CA ARG A 76 -0.01 27.17 16.95
C ARG A 76 -1.05 26.43 17.78
N TYR A 77 -2.12 25.96 17.14
CA TYR A 77 -3.05 25.02 17.76
C TYR A 77 -2.54 23.59 17.63
N GLU A 78 -2.77 22.76 18.66
CA GLU A 78 -2.37 21.36 18.70
C GLU A 78 -3.56 20.49 19.13
N ALA A 79 -3.76 19.36 18.47
CA ALA A 79 -4.73 18.34 18.88
C ALA A 79 -4.05 16.97 18.81
N ILE A 80 -3.99 16.25 19.94
CA ILE A 80 -3.20 15.02 20.11
C ILE A 80 -4.14 13.83 20.30
N TYR A 81 -3.87 12.75 19.57
CA TYR A 81 -4.63 11.49 19.61
C TYR A 81 -3.70 10.30 19.73
N SER A 82 -4.18 9.25 20.40
CA SER A 82 -3.48 7.97 20.44
C SER A 82 -3.51 7.30 19.06
N LEU A 83 -2.38 6.74 18.67
CA LEU A 83 -2.15 5.99 17.43
C LEU A 83 -1.44 4.66 17.76
N PRO A 84 -2.07 3.75 18.51
CA PRO A 84 -1.44 2.50 18.96
C PRO A 84 -1.02 1.57 17.81
N GLU A 85 -1.59 1.76 16.63
CA GLU A 85 -1.25 1.05 15.39
C GLU A 85 0.17 1.40 14.90
N LEU A 86 0.72 2.55 15.31
CA LEU A 86 2.09 2.93 15.00
C LEU A 86 3.09 2.10 15.80
N THR A 87 3.59 1.04 15.17
CA THR A 87 4.68 0.21 15.68
C THR A 87 6.06 0.79 15.35
N GLU A 88 7.09 0.31 16.04
CA GLU A 88 8.49 0.65 15.77
C GLU A 88 8.87 0.38 14.30
N PHE A 89 8.44 -0.77 13.78
CA PHE A 89 8.73 -1.15 12.40
C PHE A 89 8.14 -0.14 11.41
N ILE A 90 6.88 0.25 11.60
CA ILE A 90 6.22 1.26 10.75
C ILE A 90 6.92 2.61 10.86
N TYR A 91 7.30 3.02 12.08
CA TYR A 91 7.95 4.30 12.33
C TYR A 91 9.35 4.38 11.71
N GLU A 92 10.12 3.29 11.75
CA GLU A 92 11.51 3.28 11.28
C GLU A 92 11.67 2.86 9.82
N ASN A 93 10.82 1.96 9.32
CA ASN A 93 10.98 1.31 8.02
C ASN A 93 9.76 1.47 7.11
N GLY A 94 8.60 1.80 7.68
CA GLY A 94 7.36 1.98 6.94
C GLY A 94 7.17 3.40 6.41
N ALA A 95 5.93 3.69 6.01
CA ALA A 95 5.48 5.03 5.66
C ALA A 95 4.20 5.38 6.41
N VAL A 96 4.11 6.64 6.84
CA VAL A 96 2.92 7.21 7.46
C VAL A 96 2.45 8.40 6.63
N LEU A 97 1.25 8.30 6.07
CA LEU A 97 0.66 9.33 5.21
C LEU A 97 -0.58 9.92 5.85
N GLY A 98 -0.57 11.22 6.11
CA GLY A 98 -1.71 11.97 6.61
C GLY A 98 -2.52 12.63 5.51
N TYR A 99 -3.85 12.57 5.65
CA TYR A 99 -4.81 13.25 4.78
C TYR A 99 -5.83 14.03 5.61
N LEU A 100 -6.34 15.11 5.03
CA LEU A 100 -7.42 15.93 5.55
C LEU A 100 -8.58 15.96 4.55
N PHE A 101 -9.81 15.90 5.04
CA PHE A 101 -11.01 16.10 4.23
C PHE A 101 -11.59 17.50 4.46
N LEU A 102 -11.86 18.22 3.37
CA LEU A 102 -12.50 19.54 3.37
C LEU A 102 -13.81 19.47 2.59
N GLY A 103 -14.84 20.20 3.04
CA GLY A 103 -16.18 20.17 2.44
C GLY A 103 -17.13 19.19 3.13
N GLN A 104 -18.28 18.92 2.52
CA GLN A 104 -19.31 18.04 3.05
C GLN A 104 -19.27 16.66 2.38
N GLN A 105 -19.22 15.60 3.19
CA GLN A 105 -19.17 14.21 2.73
C GLN A 105 -20.32 13.92 1.75
N GLY A 106 -19.96 13.37 0.58
CA GLY A 106 -20.91 13.02 -0.49
C GLY A 106 -21.48 14.18 -1.29
N VAL A 107 -21.02 15.42 -1.06
CA VAL A 107 -21.46 16.62 -1.79
C VAL A 107 -20.29 17.24 -2.56
N ASP A 108 -19.35 17.84 -1.85
CA ASP A 108 -18.20 18.57 -2.39
C ASP A 108 -16.90 18.27 -1.64
N GLU A 109 -16.90 17.17 -0.87
CA GLU A 109 -15.74 16.72 -0.12
C GLU A 109 -14.52 16.50 -1.03
N VAL A 110 -13.41 17.09 -0.62
CA VAL A 110 -12.10 16.92 -1.25
C VAL A 110 -11.09 16.46 -0.23
N GLN A 111 -10.37 15.40 -0.59
CA GLN A 111 -9.24 14.91 0.18
C GLN A 111 -7.97 15.68 -0.19
N LYS A 112 -7.24 16.15 0.81
CA LYS A 112 -5.94 16.81 0.70
C LYS A 112 -4.88 15.97 1.41
N ILE A 113 -3.69 15.88 0.84
CA ILE A 113 -2.53 15.33 1.53
C ILE A 113 -1.99 16.37 2.51
N LEU A 114 -1.52 15.93 3.69
CA LEU A 114 -0.86 16.79 4.65
C LEU A 114 0.67 16.84 4.39
N PRO A 115 1.33 18.00 4.62
CA PRO A 115 0.76 19.26 5.09
C PRO A 115 -0.12 19.94 4.03
N TYR A 116 -1.25 20.48 4.47
CA TYR A 116 -2.13 21.30 3.65
C TYR A 116 -1.82 22.78 3.91
N VAL A 117 -1.62 23.54 2.84
CA VAL A 117 -1.25 24.96 2.90
C VAL A 117 -2.30 25.76 2.15
N TYR A 118 -2.83 26.80 2.77
CA TYR A 118 -3.82 27.69 2.18
C TYR A 118 -3.53 29.15 2.53
N THR A 119 -3.65 30.04 1.55
CA THR A 119 -3.43 31.48 1.74
C THR A 119 -4.75 32.20 1.88
N HIS A 120 -4.93 32.84 3.02
CA HIS A 120 -6.03 33.74 3.31
C HIS A 120 -5.65 35.17 2.94
N TYR A 121 -6.66 35.96 2.57
CA TYR A 121 -6.51 37.38 2.40
C TYR A 121 -7.81 38.09 2.80
N ALA A 122 -7.68 39.30 3.33
CA ALA A 122 -8.81 40.20 3.59
C ALA A 122 -8.74 41.39 2.65
N THR A 123 -9.89 41.97 2.32
CA THR A 123 -9.99 43.16 1.48
C THR A 123 -10.77 44.27 2.17
N ASP A 124 -10.40 45.52 1.88
CA ASP A 124 -11.20 46.69 2.27
C ASP A 124 -12.50 46.83 1.45
N THR A 125 -13.26 47.88 1.72
CA THR A 125 -14.51 48.19 1.00
C THR A 125 -14.30 48.56 -0.47
N GLU A 126 -13.07 48.88 -0.87
CA GLU A 126 -12.68 49.21 -2.25
C GLU A 126 -12.12 47.97 -2.99
N GLY A 127 -11.97 46.84 -2.29
CA GLY A 127 -11.46 45.58 -2.84
C GLY A 127 -9.93 45.45 -2.80
N ASN A 128 -9.22 46.37 -2.16
CA ASN A 128 -7.77 46.26 -2.00
C ASN A 128 -7.43 45.25 -0.89
N ILE A 129 -6.44 44.40 -1.13
CA ILE A 129 -5.96 43.44 -0.13
C ILE A 129 -5.31 44.21 1.02
N THR A 130 -5.82 44.02 2.24
CA THR A 130 -5.32 44.66 3.46
C THR A 130 -4.50 43.71 4.31
N GLU A 131 -4.80 42.42 4.26
CA GLU A 131 -4.13 41.39 5.04
C GLU A 131 -3.94 40.15 4.18
N ILE A 132 -2.80 39.48 4.37
CA ILE A 132 -2.48 38.21 3.72
C ILE A 132 -1.68 37.36 4.69
N PHE A 133 -2.11 36.13 4.89
CA PHE A 133 -1.37 35.15 5.68
C PHE A 133 -1.63 33.75 5.14
N THR A 134 -0.74 32.83 5.49
CA THR A 134 -0.85 31.43 5.10
C THR A 134 -1.13 30.59 6.33
N GLU A 135 -2.20 29.81 6.28
CA GLU A 135 -2.50 28.77 7.25
C GLU A 135 -1.91 27.44 6.76
N THR A 136 -1.23 26.73 7.66
CA THR A 136 -0.73 25.39 7.44
C THR A 136 -1.37 24.43 8.43
N ILE A 137 -2.01 23.39 7.89
CA ILE A 137 -2.47 22.25 8.66
C ILE A 137 -1.50 21.10 8.43
N SER A 138 -0.91 20.57 9.50
CA SER A 138 0.10 19.51 9.42
C SER A 138 -0.09 18.47 10.53
N TYR A 139 0.74 17.44 10.54
CA TYR A 139 0.77 16.44 11.59
C TYR A 139 2.18 15.93 11.83
N ASP A 140 2.43 15.48 13.05
CA ASP A 140 3.61 14.71 13.44
C ASP A 140 3.15 13.39 14.08
N VAL A 141 3.98 12.35 13.98
CA VAL A 141 3.78 11.08 14.66
C VAL A 141 4.90 10.82 15.64
N MET A 142 4.55 10.29 16.80
CA MET A 142 5.50 9.95 17.86
C MET A 142 5.34 8.47 18.21
N TYR A 143 6.38 7.69 17.91
CA TYR A 143 6.46 6.31 18.39
C TYR A 143 6.79 6.29 19.90
N GLN A 144 6.02 5.53 20.66
CA GLN A 144 6.34 5.20 22.05
C GLN A 144 6.25 3.69 22.27
N SER A 145 7.28 3.12 22.90
CA SER A 145 7.29 1.70 23.25
C SER A 145 6.10 1.33 24.12
N GLY A 146 5.50 0.15 23.87
CA GLY A 146 4.36 -0.34 24.66
C GLY A 146 2.98 0.06 24.14
N GLY A 147 2.88 0.52 22.89
CA GLY A 147 1.60 0.80 22.22
C GLY A 147 0.95 2.13 22.63
N ASN A 148 1.75 3.06 23.16
CA ASN A 148 1.29 4.41 23.54
C ASN A 148 1.72 5.46 22.51
N SER A 149 1.94 5.05 21.26
CA SER A 149 2.27 5.97 20.18
C SER A 149 1.13 6.97 19.97
N ASP A 150 1.49 8.17 19.51
CA ASP A 150 0.55 9.28 19.33
C ASP A 150 0.71 9.93 17.95
N VAL A 151 -0.33 10.65 17.53
CA VAL A 151 -0.31 11.59 16.43
C VAL A 151 -0.78 12.95 16.91
N ALA A 152 -0.05 13.99 16.53
CA ALA A 152 -0.40 15.38 16.82
C ALA A 152 -0.74 16.09 15.51
N PHE A 153 -1.87 16.78 15.48
CA PHE A 153 -2.25 17.67 14.37
C PHE A 153 -2.02 19.12 14.77
N PHE A 154 -1.64 19.94 13.79
CA PHE A 154 -1.30 21.34 14.00
C PHE A 154 -2.05 22.25 13.05
N ILE A 155 -2.46 23.41 13.54
CA ILE A 155 -2.90 24.55 12.71
C ILE A 155 -1.99 25.73 13.06
N GLN A 156 -1.26 26.24 12.06
CA GLN A 156 -0.32 27.35 12.26
C GLN A 156 -0.46 28.39 11.16
N ALA A 157 -0.71 29.64 11.56
CA ALA A 157 -0.72 30.79 10.67
C ALA A 157 0.69 31.40 10.57
N SER A 158 1.06 31.88 9.38
CA SER A 158 2.39 32.46 9.11
C SER A 158 2.67 33.76 9.85
N ASP A 159 1.62 34.45 10.29
CA ASP A 159 1.68 35.68 11.07
C ASP A 159 1.72 35.43 12.59
N VAL A 160 1.73 34.15 13.01
CA VAL A 160 1.78 33.67 14.40
C VAL A 160 0.69 34.23 15.32
N TYR A 161 -0.39 34.75 14.73
CA TYR A 161 -1.53 35.27 15.44
C TYR A 161 -2.43 34.12 15.93
N GLU A 162 -2.98 34.29 17.13
CA GLU A 162 -3.97 33.35 17.65
C GLU A 162 -5.33 33.75 17.11
N ASP A 163 -5.83 33.01 16.12
CA ASP A 163 -7.21 33.14 15.64
C ASP A 163 -8.11 32.13 16.40
N PRO A 164 -9.02 32.58 17.29
CA PRO A 164 -9.93 31.69 18.01
C PRO A 164 -10.92 30.94 17.10
N THR A 165 -11.04 31.34 15.84
CA THR A 165 -11.96 30.76 14.86
C THR A 165 -11.30 29.72 13.95
N ALA A 166 -9.96 29.66 13.92
CA ALA A 166 -9.22 28.67 13.14
C ALA A 166 -9.52 27.22 13.56
N PRO A 167 -9.63 26.87 14.87
CA PRO A 167 -10.07 25.54 15.27
C PRO A 167 -11.48 25.23 14.75
N GLN A 168 -11.58 24.15 13.98
CA GLN A 168 -12.83 23.60 13.48
C GLN A 168 -12.84 22.09 13.71
N THR A 169 -13.99 21.44 13.44
CA THR A 169 -14.02 19.99 13.38
C THR A 169 -13.42 19.52 12.06
N TYR A 170 -12.26 18.87 12.13
CA TYR A 170 -11.55 18.32 10.98
C TYR A 170 -11.57 16.79 11.00
N ASN A 171 -11.72 16.20 9.83
CA ASN A 171 -11.62 14.75 9.65
C ASN A 171 -10.29 14.44 8.97
N PHE A 172 -9.47 13.64 9.65
CA PHE A 172 -8.18 13.18 9.19
C PHE A 172 -8.19 11.68 8.90
N ARG A 173 -7.30 11.28 7.99
CA ARG A 173 -7.00 9.87 7.75
C ARG A 173 -5.49 9.66 7.73
N ILE A 174 -5.01 8.81 8.62
CA ILE A 174 -3.64 8.33 8.65
C ILE A 174 -3.60 6.97 7.95
N VAL A 175 -2.68 6.81 7.01
CA VAL A 175 -2.40 5.54 6.34
C VAL A 175 -1.01 5.09 6.74
N LEU A 176 -0.94 3.97 7.43
CA LEU A 176 0.29 3.29 7.82
C LEU A 176 0.57 2.23 6.76
N ILE A 177 1.80 2.14 6.26
CA ILE A 177 2.21 1.20 5.20
C ILE A 177 3.53 0.54 5.63
N TRP A 178 3.62 -0.79 5.58
CA TRP A 178 4.81 -1.53 5.99
C TRP A 178 4.93 -2.92 5.37
#